data_AF-A0A2I0BU84-F1
#
_entry.id   AF-A0A2I0BU84-F1
#
_cell.length_a   1.000
_cell.length_b   1.000
_cell.length_c   1.000
_cell.angle_alpha   90.00
_cell.angle_beta   90.00
_cell.angle_gamma   90.00
#
_symmetry.space_group_name_H-M   'P 1'
#
loop_
_entity.id
_entity.type
_entity.pdbx_description
1 polymer ?
#
loop_
_entity_poly.entity_id
_entity_poly.type
_entity_poly.pdbx_seq_one_letter_code
_entity_poly.pdbx_strand_id
1 'polypeptide(L)'
;MTIHIFLCFLLILKIVNALKSNRFSSYIYTPKTFLYNNKSIPNKKLVRKFVNRIKLVDDTIKSNEHIIKITDNATNKIKELQKECNDDYLILKLYVENGGCKGLKYKLNPIKKNEIEEDDYIQQFDELKFILSIDSTSVIYIYNNTLDYSNDLISGGFKFINPNATKKCGCGKSFNV
;
A
#
# COMPACT_ATOMS: atom_id res chain seq x y z
N MET A 1 -36.50 -38.46 -2.59
CA MET A 1 -36.24 -37.11 -2.02
C MET A 1 -34.81 -36.94 -1.45
N THR A 2 -33.91 -37.90 -1.64
CA THR A 2 -32.52 -37.87 -1.10
C THR A 2 -31.45 -37.51 -2.14
N ILE A 3 -31.71 -37.71 -3.44
CA ILE A 3 -30.74 -37.46 -4.52
C ILE A 3 -30.49 -35.95 -4.74
N HIS A 4 -31.52 -35.10 -4.60
CA HIS A 4 -31.37 -33.65 -4.75
C HIS A 4 -30.53 -33.01 -3.64
N ILE A 5 -30.57 -33.55 -2.41
CA ILE A 5 -29.78 -33.05 -1.28
C ILE A 5 -28.29 -33.37 -1.48
N PHE A 6 -27.98 -34.54 -2.05
CA PHE A 6 -26.59 -34.95 -2.32
C PHE A 6 -25.97 -34.15 -3.47
N LEU A 7 -26.72 -33.82 -4.52
CA LEU A 7 -26.25 -32.95 -5.60
C LEU A 7 -25.97 -31.52 -5.10
N CYS A 8 -26.82 -31.01 -4.20
CA CYS A 8 -26.62 -29.69 -3.62
C CYS A 8 -25.38 -29.65 -2.70
N PHE A 9 -25.15 -30.72 -1.93
CA PHE A 9 -23.96 -30.82 -1.07
C PHE A 9 -22.65 -30.93 -1.87
N LEU A 10 -22.64 -31.67 -2.99
CA LEU A 10 -21.48 -31.75 -3.90
C LEU A 10 -21.20 -30.42 -4.62
N LEU A 11 -22.24 -29.66 -4.97
CA LEU A 11 -22.12 -28.30 -5.51
C LEU A 11 -21.54 -27.35 -4.48
N ILE A 12 -22.01 -27.41 -3.23
CA ILE A 12 -21.50 -26.58 -2.12
C ILE A 12 -20.05 -26.93 -1.82
N LEU A 13 -19.65 -28.21 -1.80
CA LEU A 13 -18.25 -28.62 -1.63
C LEU A 13 -17.35 -28.17 -2.79
N LYS A 14 -17.82 -28.22 -4.04
CA LYS A 14 -17.08 -27.68 -5.19
C LYS A 14 -16.92 -26.17 -5.11
N ILE A 15 -17.94 -25.43 -4.65
CA ILE A 15 -17.88 -23.98 -4.47
C ILE A 15 -16.97 -23.61 -3.30
N VAL A 16 -17.05 -24.31 -2.17
CA VAL A 16 -16.18 -24.05 -1.00
C VAL A 16 -14.73 -24.39 -1.32
N ASN A 17 -14.45 -25.48 -2.05
CA ASN A 17 -13.09 -25.77 -2.53
C ASN A 17 -12.62 -24.82 -3.64
N ALA A 18 -13.50 -24.34 -4.51
CA ALA A 18 -13.16 -23.30 -5.49
C ALA A 18 -12.82 -21.96 -4.82
N LEU A 19 -13.50 -21.60 -3.73
CA LEU A 19 -13.20 -20.41 -2.92
C LEU A 19 -11.93 -20.57 -2.08
N LYS A 20 -11.62 -21.78 -1.60
CA LYS A 20 -10.35 -22.10 -0.92
C LYS A 20 -9.16 -22.22 -1.89
N SER A 21 -9.45 -22.37 -3.19
CA SER A 21 -8.49 -22.51 -4.29
C SER A 21 -8.31 -21.21 -5.10
N ASN A 22 -8.84 -20.07 -4.65
CA ASN A 22 -8.23 -18.78 -4.98
C ASN A 22 -6.90 -18.69 -4.23
N ARG A 23 -5.96 -19.50 -4.69
CA ARG A 23 -4.55 -19.33 -4.43
C ARG A 23 -4.25 -17.87 -4.75
N PHE A 24 -3.65 -17.21 -3.77
CA PHE A 24 -2.88 -15.98 -3.88
C PHE A 24 -1.86 -16.10 -5.03
N SER A 25 -2.32 -15.94 -6.26
CA SER A 25 -1.50 -16.15 -7.44
C SER A 25 -1.97 -15.26 -8.57
N SER A 26 -1.77 -13.96 -8.40
CA SER A 26 -1.24 -13.04 -9.42
C SER A 26 -1.28 -11.60 -8.90
N TYR A 27 -0.42 -11.29 -7.92
CA TYR A 27 -0.25 -9.91 -7.41
C TYR A 27 0.70 -9.11 -8.30
N ILE A 28 0.34 -8.90 -9.57
CA ILE A 28 1.02 -7.89 -10.40
C ILE A 28 0.03 -7.33 -11.42
N TYR A 29 -0.48 -6.13 -11.18
CA TYR A 29 -0.95 -5.25 -12.25
C TYR A 29 -0.47 -3.82 -11.99
N THR A 30 0.50 -3.39 -12.81
CA THR A 30 1.02 -2.01 -12.86
C THR A 30 0.22 -1.18 -13.86
N PRO A 31 -0.01 0.12 -13.65
CA PRO A 31 -0.76 0.96 -14.58
C PRO A 31 0.09 1.30 -15.83
N LYS A 32 -0.05 0.49 -16.89
CA LYS A 32 0.53 0.77 -18.22
C LYS A 32 -0.02 2.03 -18.90
N THR A 33 -1.09 2.63 -18.38
CA THR A 33 -1.88 3.65 -19.08
C THR A 33 -1.43 5.09 -18.83
N PHE A 34 -0.66 5.39 -17.77
CA PHE A 34 -0.33 6.78 -17.42
C PHE A 34 0.77 7.42 -18.29
N LEU A 35 1.75 6.64 -18.76
CA LEU A 35 2.95 7.18 -19.41
C LEU A 35 2.77 7.52 -20.91
N TYR A 36 1.72 7.04 -21.58
CA TYR A 36 1.64 7.11 -23.04
C TYR A 36 0.95 8.37 -23.59
N ASN A 37 0.19 9.11 -22.76
CA ASN A 37 -0.71 10.17 -23.26
C ASN A 37 -0.19 11.60 -23.15
N ASN A 38 0.99 11.86 -22.58
CA ASN A 38 1.52 13.23 -22.45
C ASN A 38 2.52 13.57 -23.56
N LYS A 39 2.04 14.18 -24.65
CA LYS A 39 2.86 14.69 -25.78
C LYS A 39 3.68 15.96 -25.49
N SER A 40 3.79 16.37 -24.23
CA SER A 40 4.46 17.61 -23.83
C SER A 40 5.31 17.38 -22.58
N ILE A 41 6.41 16.61 -22.68
CA ILE A 41 7.24 16.34 -21.50
C ILE A 41 8.49 17.23 -21.51
N PRO A 42 8.62 18.19 -20.58
CA PRO A 42 9.85 18.95 -20.43
C PRO A 42 10.91 18.07 -19.75
N ASN A 43 12.13 18.13 -20.29
CA ASN A 43 13.37 17.60 -19.69
C ASN A 43 13.53 16.06 -19.66
N LYS A 44 14.15 15.51 -20.72
CA LYS A 44 14.48 14.07 -20.90
C LYS A 44 15.18 13.43 -19.69
N LYS A 45 15.95 14.19 -18.90
CA LYS A 45 16.65 13.69 -17.70
C LYS A 45 15.69 13.33 -16.56
N LEU A 46 14.66 14.15 -16.34
CA LEU A 46 13.61 13.90 -15.34
C LEU A 46 12.79 12.67 -15.73
N VAL A 47 12.40 12.56 -17.00
CA VAL A 47 11.68 11.40 -17.53
C VAL A 47 12.47 10.11 -17.33
N ARG A 48 13.77 10.12 -17.66
CA ARG A 48 14.63 8.95 -17.46
C ARG A 48 14.73 8.56 -15.98
N LYS A 49 14.88 9.53 -15.08
CA LYS A 49 14.90 9.29 -13.62
C LYS A 49 13.57 8.72 -13.13
N PHE A 50 12.46 9.27 -13.62
CA PHE A 50 11.10 8.82 -13.30
C PHE A 50 10.84 7.39 -13.77
N VAL A 51 11.12 7.09 -15.04
CA VAL A 51 10.99 5.74 -15.62
C VAL A 51 11.87 4.73 -14.90
N ASN A 52 13.11 5.10 -14.55
CA ASN A 52 13.97 4.21 -13.78
C ASN A 52 13.43 3.92 -12.38
N ARG A 53 12.82 4.91 -11.70
CA ARG A 53 12.21 4.69 -10.38
C ARG A 53 11.00 3.77 -10.47
N ILE A 54 10.16 3.91 -11.51
CA ILE A 54 9.03 2.99 -11.74
C ILE A 54 9.54 1.58 -11.98
N LYS A 55 10.58 1.40 -12.81
CA LYS A 55 11.17 0.06 -13.01
C LYS A 55 11.66 -0.57 -11.71
N LEU A 56 12.34 0.21 -10.85
CA LEU A 56 12.78 -0.28 -9.55
C LEU A 56 11.60 -0.68 -8.65
N VAL A 57 10.52 0.11 -8.63
CA VAL A 57 9.28 -0.22 -7.92
C VAL A 57 8.72 -1.54 -8.46
N ASP A 58 8.54 -1.65 -9.78
CA ASP A 58 8.00 -2.85 -10.44
C ASP A 58 8.85 -4.10 -10.17
N ASP A 59 10.17 -3.97 -10.19
CA ASP A 59 11.09 -5.09 -9.95
C ASP A 59 11.09 -5.51 -8.48
N THR A 60 11.01 -4.56 -7.54
CA THR A 60 10.87 -4.83 -6.09
C THR A 60 9.55 -5.54 -5.79
N ILE A 61 8.47 -5.15 -6.47
CA ILE A 61 7.15 -5.80 -6.33
C ILE A 61 7.19 -7.21 -6.91
N LYS A 62 7.81 -7.39 -8.09
CA LYS A 62 7.97 -8.73 -8.71
C LYS A 62 8.78 -9.68 -7.83
N SER A 63 9.77 -9.18 -7.09
CA SER A 63 10.56 -9.98 -6.15
C SER A 63 9.88 -10.20 -4.80
N ASN A 64 8.63 -9.73 -4.62
CA ASN A 64 7.91 -9.74 -3.35
C ASN A 64 8.67 -9.04 -2.21
N GLU A 65 9.48 -8.04 -2.52
CA GLU A 65 10.17 -7.24 -1.52
C GLU A 65 9.30 -6.06 -1.06
N HIS A 66 9.37 -5.72 0.23
CA HIS A 66 8.69 -4.55 0.76
C HIS A 66 9.38 -3.26 0.31
N ILE A 67 8.66 -2.43 -0.44
CA ILE A 67 9.15 -1.13 -0.92
C ILE A 67 9.24 -0.07 0.20
N ILE A 68 8.64 -0.33 1.37
CA ILE A 68 8.75 0.53 2.55
C ILE A 68 9.35 -0.23 3.72
N LYS A 69 10.04 0.50 4.60
CA LYS A 69 10.55 -0.01 5.87
C LYS A 69 9.61 0.42 6.99
N ILE A 70 9.53 -0.37 8.06
CA ILE A 70 8.74 -0.04 9.26
C ILE A 70 9.71 0.03 10.45
N THR A 71 9.64 1.10 11.24
CA THR A 71 10.44 1.21 12.48
C THR A 71 9.85 0.36 13.60
N ASP A 72 10.61 0.16 14.66
CA ASP A 72 10.12 -0.53 15.87
C ASP A 72 8.94 0.20 16.51
N ASN A 73 8.96 1.54 16.53
CA ASN A 73 7.85 2.33 17.07
C ASN A 73 6.56 2.14 16.28
N ALA A 74 6.64 2.20 14.94
CA ALA A 74 5.49 1.93 14.09
C ALA A 74 5.02 0.48 14.23
N THR A 75 5.94 -0.48 14.31
CA THR A 75 5.65 -1.89 14.53
C THR A 75 4.86 -2.10 15.83
N ASN A 76 5.30 -1.48 16.92
CA ASN A 76 4.61 -1.57 18.21
C ASN A 76 3.21 -0.97 18.13
N LYS A 77 3.04 0.16 17.46
CA LYS A 77 1.71 0.76 17.28
C LYS A 77 0.79 -0.09 16.40
N ILE A 78 1.32 -0.66 15.32
CA ILE A 78 0.57 -1.58 14.45
C ILE A 78 0.10 -2.79 15.25
N LYS A 79 0.95 -3.39 16.09
CA LYS A 79 0.58 -4.50 16.98
C LYS A 79 -0.50 -4.10 17.98
N GLU A 80 -0.49 -2.86 18.49
CA GLU A 80 -1.55 -2.36 19.36
C GLU A 80 -2.88 -2.26 18.60
N LEU A 81 -2.89 -1.62 17.44
CA LEU A 81 -4.09 -1.48 16.59
C LEU A 81 -4.63 -2.83 16.12
N GLN A 82 -3.75 -3.79 15.83
CA GLN A 82 -4.14 -5.13 15.38
C GLN A 82 -4.94 -5.88 16.45
N LYS A 83 -4.70 -5.62 17.75
CA LYS A 83 -5.48 -6.24 18.84
C LYS A 83 -6.97 -5.85 18.79
N GLU A 84 -7.29 -4.72 18.18
CA GLU A 84 -8.66 -4.25 18.01
C GLU A 84 -9.36 -4.91 16.80
N CYS A 85 -8.61 -5.63 15.95
CA CYS A 85 -9.12 -6.23 14.71
C CYS A 85 -9.72 -7.64 14.89
N ASN A 86 -10.00 -8.11 16.12
CA ASN A 86 -10.66 -9.41 16.39
C ASN A 86 -10.11 -10.58 15.54
N ASP A 87 -8.79 -10.77 15.56
CA ASP A 87 -8.03 -11.77 14.80
C ASP A 87 -7.91 -11.60 13.28
N ASP A 88 -8.60 -10.63 12.69
CA ASP A 88 -8.40 -10.23 11.28
C ASP A 88 -7.11 -9.42 11.09
N TYR A 89 -6.72 -9.27 9.81
CA TYR A 89 -5.62 -8.40 9.43
C TYR A 89 -6.01 -6.93 9.63
N LEU A 90 -5.10 -6.15 10.21
CA LEU A 90 -5.17 -4.69 10.13
C LEU A 90 -4.86 -4.28 8.69
N ILE A 91 -5.74 -3.50 8.07
CA ILE A 91 -5.53 -3.01 6.70
C ILE A 91 -5.50 -1.49 6.73
N LEU A 92 -4.38 -0.90 6.30
CA LEU A 92 -4.22 0.54 6.18
C LEU A 92 -4.01 0.91 4.71
N LYS A 93 -4.79 1.88 4.21
CA LYS A 93 -4.60 2.47 2.89
C LYS A 93 -3.72 3.71 2.97
N LEU A 94 -2.62 3.68 2.22
CA LEU A 94 -1.64 4.76 2.08
C LEU A 94 -1.80 5.43 0.72
N TYR A 95 -2.00 6.74 0.75
CA TYR A 95 -2.04 7.58 -0.45
C TYR A 95 -1.41 8.93 -0.18
N VAL A 96 -1.09 9.66 -1.25
CA VAL A 96 -0.52 11.00 -1.19
C VAL A 96 -1.53 12.00 -1.72
N GLU A 97 -1.78 13.06 -0.93
CA GLU A 97 -2.68 14.15 -1.30
C GLU A 97 -1.96 15.50 -1.33
N ASN A 98 -2.60 16.49 -1.96
CA ASN A 98 -2.12 17.86 -1.95
C ASN A 98 -2.29 18.49 -0.56
N GLY A 99 -1.19 18.96 0.02
CA GLY A 99 -1.11 19.46 1.39
C GLY A 99 -1.29 20.96 1.57
N GLY A 100 -1.42 21.73 0.48
CA GLY A 100 -1.42 23.20 0.48
C GLY A 100 -0.46 23.77 -0.58
N CYS A 101 -0.13 25.07 -0.49
CA CYS A 101 0.44 25.88 -1.58
C CYS A 101 1.60 25.26 -2.39
N LYS A 102 2.46 24.39 -1.83
CA LYS A 102 3.60 23.77 -2.54
C LYS A 102 4.02 22.38 -2.00
N GLY A 103 3.13 21.60 -1.38
CA GLY A 103 3.55 20.37 -0.69
C GLY A 103 2.59 19.19 -0.79
N LEU A 104 3.14 17.99 -0.66
CA LEU A 104 2.42 16.72 -0.60
C LEU A 104 2.27 16.26 0.86
N LYS A 105 1.22 15.50 1.15
CA LYS A 105 0.97 14.87 2.46
C LYS A 105 0.69 13.39 2.28
N TYR A 106 1.27 12.57 3.14
CA TYR A 106 0.87 11.18 3.24
C TYR A 106 -0.39 11.07 4.10
N LYS A 107 -1.31 10.20 3.68
CA LYS A 107 -2.51 9.81 4.42
C LYS A 107 -2.51 8.32 4.61
N LEU A 108 -2.86 7.89 5.82
CA LEU A 108 -2.92 6.51 6.22
C LEU A 108 -4.24 6.29 6.94
N ASN A 109 -5.17 5.57 6.30
CA ASN A 109 -6.51 5.35 6.83
C ASN A 109 -6.77 3.85 6.99
N PRO A 110 -7.41 3.41 8.09
CA PRO A 110 -7.91 2.04 8.19
C PRO A 110 -9.03 1.82 7.17
N ILE A 111 -8.99 0.68 6.50
CA ILE A 111 -10.00 0.26 5.52
C ILE A 111 -10.37 -1.21 5.75
N LYS A 112 -11.49 -1.65 5.17
CA LYS A 112 -11.90 -3.06 5.12
C LYS A 112 -11.32 -3.74 3.89
N LYS A 113 -11.28 -5.07 3.93
CA LYS A 113 -10.74 -5.89 2.82
C LYS A 113 -11.44 -5.66 1.48
N ASN A 114 -12.74 -5.38 1.49
CA ASN A 114 -13.54 -5.11 0.29
C ASN A 114 -13.39 -3.67 -0.24
N GLU A 115 -12.64 -2.80 0.45
CA GLU A 115 -12.32 -1.43 0.03
C GLU A 115 -10.91 -1.32 -0.59
N ILE A 116 -10.17 -2.44 -0.68
CA ILE A 116 -8.93 -2.52 -1.44
C ILE A 116 -9.25 -2.42 -2.93
N GLU A 117 -8.61 -1.49 -3.62
CA GLU A 117 -8.80 -1.30 -5.06
C GLU A 117 -7.94 -2.29 -5.85
N GLU A 118 -8.37 -2.65 -7.06
CA GLU A 118 -7.71 -3.69 -7.87
C GLU A 118 -6.30 -3.29 -8.32
N ASP A 119 -6.04 -2.00 -8.47
CA ASP A 119 -4.75 -1.44 -8.87
C ASP A 119 -3.87 -1.00 -7.69
N ASP A 120 -4.35 -1.15 -6.44
CA ASP A 120 -3.55 -0.87 -5.26
C ASP A 120 -2.34 -1.82 -5.21
N TYR A 121 -1.18 -1.27 -4.84
CA TYR A 121 -0.01 -2.07 -4.51
C TYR A 121 -0.15 -2.60 -3.09
N ILE A 122 -0.13 -3.92 -2.94
CA ILE A 122 -0.34 -4.58 -1.66
C ILE A 122 1.00 -5.02 -1.05
N GLN A 123 1.20 -4.68 0.22
CA GLN A 123 2.30 -5.21 1.05
C GLN A 123 1.75 -5.89 2.28
N GLN A 124 2.01 -7.19 2.39
CA GLN A 124 1.52 -8.02 3.49
C GLN A 124 2.66 -8.36 4.45
N PHE A 125 2.49 -7.99 5.71
CA PHE A 125 3.42 -8.26 6.81
C PHE A 125 2.80 -9.34 7.71
N ASP A 126 3.02 -10.61 7.35
CA ASP A 126 2.37 -11.76 7.99
C ASP A 126 2.62 -11.83 9.50
N GLU A 127 3.87 -11.57 9.92
CA GLU A 127 4.31 -11.55 11.32
C GLU A 127 3.55 -10.52 12.18
N LEU A 128 2.96 -9.50 11.54
CA LEU A 128 2.22 -8.42 12.18
C LEU A 128 0.70 -8.53 11.96
N LYS A 129 0.22 -9.52 11.19
CA LYS A 129 -1.14 -9.57 10.65
C LYS A 129 -1.56 -8.20 10.07
N PHE A 130 -0.69 -7.60 9.27
CA PHE A 130 -0.86 -6.25 8.74
C PHE A 130 -0.77 -6.22 7.22
N ILE A 131 -1.68 -5.50 6.56
CA ILE A 131 -1.67 -5.22 5.13
C ILE A 131 -1.60 -3.71 4.92
N LEU A 132 -0.62 -3.26 4.15
CA LEU A 132 -0.57 -1.91 3.62
C LEU A 132 -1.05 -1.92 2.17
N SER A 133 -2.20 -1.31 1.93
CA SER A 133 -2.71 -1.01 0.58
C SER A 133 -2.15 0.34 0.14
N ILE A 134 -1.50 0.42 -1.01
CA ILE A 134 -0.86 1.65 -1.50
C ILE A 134 -1.51 2.06 -2.80
N ASP A 135 -2.08 3.27 -2.82
CA ASP A 135 -2.66 3.86 -4.03
C ASP A 135 -1.65 3.85 -5.18
N SER A 136 -2.12 3.40 -6.36
CA SER A 136 -1.29 3.16 -7.53
C SER A 136 -0.56 4.42 -8.01
N THR A 137 -1.20 5.58 -7.88
CA THR A 137 -0.66 6.89 -8.27
C THR A 137 0.36 7.43 -7.26
N SER A 138 0.28 6.95 -6.01
CA SER A 138 1.08 7.41 -4.88
C SER A 138 2.39 6.65 -4.72
N VAL A 139 2.52 5.45 -5.29
CA VAL A 139 3.65 4.51 -5.07
C VAL A 139 5.02 5.15 -5.26
N ILE A 140 5.16 6.04 -6.25
CA ILE A 140 6.45 6.65 -6.59
C ILE A 140 6.95 7.64 -5.53
N TYR A 141 6.03 8.21 -4.74
CA TYR A 141 6.35 9.10 -3.62
C TYR A 141 6.66 8.31 -2.34
N ILE A 142 6.30 7.02 -2.33
CA ILE A 142 6.37 6.13 -1.16
C ILE A 142 7.59 5.21 -1.23
N TYR A 143 8.07 4.90 -2.43
CA TYR A 143 9.20 3.99 -2.64
C TYR A 143 10.44 4.37 -1.79
N ASN A 144 10.95 3.37 -1.06
CA ASN A 144 12.08 3.46 -0.15
C ASN A 144 11.88 4.45 1.02
N ASN A 145 10.63 4.75 1.37
CA ASN A 145 10.32 5.48 2.60
C ASN A 145 10.32 4.56 3.81
N THR A 146 10.44 5.17 4.99
CA THR A 146 10.28 4.49 6.27
C THR A 146 9.02 4.99 6.98
N LEU A 147 8.13 4.08 7.35
CA LEU A 147 6.97 4.31 8.21
C LEU A 147 7.43 4.28 9.67
N ASP A 148 7.17 5.37 10.38
CA ASP A 148 7.48 5.56 11.79
C ASP A 148 6.23 5.99 12.56
N TYR A 149 6.29 5.95 13.89
CA TYR A 149 5.22 6.42 14.76
C TYR A 149 5.78 7.27 15.89
N SER A 150 5.18 8.43 16.14
CA SER A 150 5.51 9.27 17.28
C SER A 150 4.40 9.27 18.33
N ASN A 151 4.78 9.15 19.59
CA ASN A 151 3.89 9.24 20.75
C ASN A 151 3.72 10.69 21.26
N ASP A 152 4.18 11.70 20.50
CA ASP A 152 4.06 13.10 20.91
C ASP A 152 2.60 13.47 21.21
N LEU A 153 2.32 14.05 22.37
CA LEU A 153 0.95 14.40 22.77
C LEU A 153 0.26 15.39 21.82
N ILE A 154 1.02 16.31 21.22
CA ILE A 154 0.51 17.40 20.38
C ILE A 154 0.57 17.05 18.88
N SER A 155 1.57 16.27 18.45
CA SER A 155 1.84 15.99 17.03
C SER A 155 2.17 14.53 16.73
N GLY A 156 1.74 13.64 17.62
CA GLY A 156 1.90 12.20 17.50
C GLY A 156 1.07 11.63 16.35
N GLY A 157 1.36 10.38 16.03
CA GLY A 157 0.79 9.67 14.89
C GLY A 157 1.85 9.07 13.98
N PHE A 158 1.38 8.40 12.93
CA PHE A 158 2.24 7.84 11.89
C PHE A 158 2.94 8.95 11.11
N LYS A 159 4.24 8.76 10.88
CA LYS A 159 5.13 9.68 10.16
C LYS A 159 5.84 8.90 9.06
N PHE A 160 6.01 9.53 7.90
CA PHE A 160 6.78 8.96 6.80
C PHE A 160 8.09 9.71 6.64
N ILE A 161 9.19 8.98 6.76
CA ILE A 161 10.54 9.49 6.56
C ILE A 161 10.93 9.13 5.12
N ASN A 162 10.89 10.12 4.25
CA ASN A 162 11.34 9.98 2.86
C ASN A 162 12.83 10.36 2.79
N PRO A 163 13.75 9.42 2.52
CA PRO A 163 15.18 9.72 2.43
C PRO A 163 15.51 10.63 1.24
N ASN A 164 14.62 10.73 0.26
CA ASN A 164 14.77 11.60 -0.91
C ASN A 164 14.17 13.01 -0.71
N ALA A 165 13.50 13.29 0.41
CA ALA A 165 12.89 14.60 0.64
C ALA A 165 13.96 15.66 0.88
N THR A 166 14.07 16.62 -0.03
CA THR A 166 15.08 17.69 0.00
C THR A 166 14.74 18.81 0.99
N LYS A 167 13.45 19.00 1.32
CA LYS A 167 12.97 19.99 2.29
C LYS A 167 11.76 19.45 3.07
N LYS A 168 11.84 19.49 4.40
CA LYS A 168 10.71 19.24 5.31
C LYS A 168 10.06 20.59 5.66
N CYS A 169 8.74 20.71 5.57
CA CYS A 169 8.04 21.91 6.03
C CYS A 169 8.23 22.06 7.55
N GLY A 170 8.37 23.29 8.06
CA GLY A 170 8.63 23.56 9.50
C GLY A 170 7.58 23.00 10.47
N CYS A 171 6.40 22.59 9.98
CA CYS A 171 5.37 21.91 10.77
C CYS A 171 5.41 20.37 10.71
N GLY A 172 6.33 19.77 9.95
CA GLY A 172 6.55 18.32 9.86
C GLY A 172 5.47 17.51 9.14
N LYS A 173 4.35 18.13 8.73
CA LYS A 173 3.18 17.45 8.14
C LYS A 173 3.20 17.38 6.61
N SER A 174 4.11 18.08 5.94
CA SER A 174 4.18 18.16 4.48
C SER A 174 5.63 18.08 3.99
N PHE A 175 5.82 17.56 2.78
CA PHE A 175 7.12 17.45 2.13
C PHE A 175 7.07 17.92 0.67
N ASN A 176 8.25 18.20 0.12
CA ASN A 176 8.45 18.49 -1.30
C ASN A 176 9.54 17.53 -1.85
N VAL A 177 9.37 17.06 -3.08
CA VAL A 177 10.22 16.04 -3.74
C VAL A 177 10.95 16.60 -4.93
#